data_AF-A0A8H3RJR5-F1
#
_entry.id   AF-A0A8H3RJR5-F1
#
_cell.length_a   1.000
_cell.length_b   1.000
_cell.length_c   1.000
_cell.angle_alpha   90.00
_cell.angle_beta   90.00
_cell.angle_gamma   90.00
#
_symmetry.space_group_name_H-M   'P 1'
#
loop_
_entity.id
_entity.type
_entity.pdbx_description
1 polymer ?
#
loop_
_entity_poly.entity_id
_entity_poly.type
_entity_poly.pdbx_seq_one_letter_code
_entity_poly.pdbx_strand_id
1 'polypeptide(L)'
;MIANTPEIILLCQDADFITAFKTAQQEHWPELPSKLTITPINSRLNRLDPSVTFDLIVSPANSYGRLDGAFDDAISLAFSPRDDYEALMRAVQLKLYEKWRGFAPPPAHARLCGFLSRWSRIRGAVPGWLSVLLCGSR
;
A
#
# COMPACT_ATOMS: atom_id res chain seq x y z
N MET A 1 -15.97 -23.59 -1.12
CA MET A 1 -15.32 -22.51 -0.34
C MET A 1 -13.98 -22.25 -1.00
N ILE A 2 -13.91 -21.31 -1.94
CA ILE A 2 -12.67 -21.01 -2.67
C ILE A 2 -11.80 -20.21 -1.69
N ALA A 3 -10.72 -20.80 -1.21
CA ALA A 3 -9.73 -20.08 -0.42
C ALA A 3 -9.00 -19.12 -1.37
N ASN A 4 -9.50 -17.89 -1.50
CA ASN A 4 -8.84 -16.82 -2.25
C ASN A 4 -7.50 -16.57 -1.59
N THR A 5 -6.44 -17.15 -2.16
CA THR A 5 -5.10 -16.94 -1.62
C THR A 5 -4.61 -15.60 -2.16
N PRO A 6 -4.12 -14.70 -1.31
CA PRO A 6 -3.72 -13.38 -1.76
C PRO A 6 -2.52 -13.49 -2.70
N GLU A 7 -2.61 -12.81 -3.84
CA GLU A 7 -1.47 -12.48 -4.67
C GLU A 7 -0.79 -11.23 -4.09
N ILE A 8 0.54 -11.27 -3.98
CA ILE A 8 1.34 -10.15 -3.49
C ILE A 8 2.07 -9.53 -4.66
N ILE A 9 1.80 -8.25 -4.92
CA ILE A 9 2.58 -7.46 -5.87
C ILE A 9 3.70 -6.76 -5.09
N LEU A 10 4.94 -7.11 -5.40
CA LEU A 10 6.11 -6.44 -4.83
C LEU A 10 6.56 -5.32 -5.79
N LEU A 11 6.02 -4.12 -5.59
CA LEU A 11 6.39 -2.94 -6.38
C LEU A 11 7.68 -2.32 -5.84
N CYS A 12 8.73 -2.30 -6.65
CA CYS A 12 10.00 -1.65 -6.30
C CYS A 12 10.45 -0.73 -7.44
N GLN A 13 10.76 0.52 -7.12
CA GLN A 13 11.34 1.43 -8.10
C GLN A 13 12.79 1.05 -8.46
N ASP A 14 13.56 0.58 -7.47
CA ASP A 14 14.93 0.12 -7.65
C ASP A 14 14.97 -1.41 -7.80
N ALA A 15 15.64 -1.89 -8.83
CA ALA A 15 15.76 -3.32 -9.12
C ALA A 15 16.64 -4.04 -8.08
N ASP A 16 17.53 -3.32 -7.39
CA ASP A 16 18.39 -3.89 -6.36
C ASP A 16 17.57 -4.43 -5.18
N PHE A 17 16.45 -3.78 -4.83
CA PHE A 17 15.55 -4.28 -3.79
C PHE A 17 14.81 -5.55 -4.20
N ILE A 18 14.50 -5.72 -5.49
CA ILE A 18 13.92 -6.97 -6.00
C ILE A 18 14.95 -8.09 -5.91
N THR A 19 16.20 -7.81 -6.26
CA THR A 19 17.31 -8.77 -6.15
C THR A 19 17.52 -9.16 -4.70
N ALA A 20 17.62 -8.18 -3.79
CA ALA A 20 17.77 -8.41 -2.36
C ALA A 20 16.60 -9.24 -1.79
N PHE A 21 15.36 -8.94 -2.19
CA PHE A 21 14.20 -9.73 -1.80
C PHE A 21 14.30 -11.17 -2.28
N LYS A 22 14.64 -11.40 -3.55
CA LYS A 22 14.78 -12.76 -4.10
C LYS A 22 15.88 -13.56 -3.40
N THR A 23 17.02 -12.92 -3.10
CA THR A 23 18.12 -13.54 -2.35
C THR A 23 17.65 -13.93 -0.95
N ALA A 24 17.04 -13.00 -0.20
CA ALA A 24 16.53 -13.28 1.14
C ALA A 24 15.41 -14.33 1.16
N GLN A 25 14.55 -14.32 0.14
CA GLN A 25 13.52 -15.34 -0.05
C GLN A 25 14.18 -16.71 -0.24
N GLN A 26 15.18 -16.86 -1.10
CA GLN A 26 15.86 -18.14 -1.30
C GLN A 26 16.59 -18.63 -0.04
N GLU A 27 17.20 -17.71 0.71
CA GLU A 27 17.94 -18.03 1.93
C GLU A 27 17.02 -18.48 3.08
N HIS A 28 15.93 -17.77 3.31
CA HIS A 28 15.06 -18.00 4.48
C HIS A 28 13.79 -18.80 4.16
N TRP A 29 13.35 -18.77 2.91
CA TRP A 29 12.10 -19.39 2.47
C TRP A 29 12.22 -19.97 1.03
N PRO A 30 13.09 -20.98 0.83
CA PRO A 30 13.37 -21.53 -0.49
C PRO A 30 12.13 -22.10 -1.19
N GLU A 31 11.18 -22.64 -0.42
CA GLU A 31 9.91 -23.18 -0.92
C GLU A 31 8.73 -22.32 -0.47
N LEU A 32 8.23 -21.45 -1.35
CA LEU A 32 7.00 -20.71 -1.08
C LEU A 32 5.80 -21.68 -0.99
N PRO A 33 4.82 -21.41 -0.11
CA PRO A 33 3.58 -22.18 -0.09
C PRO A 33 2.95 -22.16 -1.48
N SER A 34 2.52 -23.32 -1.98
CA SER A 34 2.01 -23.48 -3.36
C SER A 34 0.84 -22.57 -3.75
N LYS A 35 0.17 -21.98 -2.76
CA LYS A 35 -0.93 -21.06 -2.95
C LYS A 35 -0.51 -19.58 -2.96
N LEU A 36 0.70 -19.26 -2.50
CA LEU A 36 1.20 -17.89 -2.39
C LEU A 36 1.97 -17.50 -3.64
N THR A 37 1.49 -16.46 -4.32
CA THR A 37 2.15 -15.87 -5.49
C THR A 37 2.69 -14.51 -5.13
N ILE A 38 3.98 -14.28 -5.40
CA ILE A 38 4.64 -12.99 -5.22
C ILE A 38 5.18 -12.53 -6.57
N THR A 39 4.63 -11.44 -7.10
CA THR A 39 4.96 -10.89 -8.41
C THR A 39 5.75 -9.59 -8.26
N PRO A 40 7.09 -9.60 -8.44
CA PRO A 40 7.88 -8.37 -8.39
C PRO A 40 7.71 -7.54 -9.65
N ILE A 41 7.43 -6.25 -9.48
CA ILE A 41 7.30 -5.28 -10.56
C ILE A 41 8.33 -4.17 -10.35
N ASN A 42 9.24 -4.00 -11.31
CA ASN A 42 10.18 -2.89 -11.30
C ASN A 42 9.56 -1.65 -11.98
N SER A 43 8.82 -0.84 -11.23
CA SER A 43 8.19 0.37 -11.76
C SER A 43 7.90 1.39 -10.66
N ARG A 44 7.45 2.58 -11.08
CA ARG A 44 6.82 3.56 -10.19
C ARG A 44 5.32 3.30 -10.13
N LEU A 45 4.68 3.67 -9.01
CA LEU A 45 3.25 3.50 -8.82
C LEU A 45 2.43 4.17 -9.94
N ASN A 46 2.82 5.38 -10.36
CA ASN A 46 2.17 6.12 -11.44
C ASN A 46 2.51 5.65 -12.87
N ARG A 47 3.36 4.61 -13.01
CA ARG A 47 3.75 3.97 -14.26
C ARG A 47 3.42 2.48 -14.28
N LEU A 48 2.54 2.04 -13.38
CA LEU A 48 2.00 0.69 -13.47
C LEU A 48 1.21 0.55 -14.76
N ASP A 49 1.31 -0.63 -15.37
CA ASP A 49 0.48 -0.99 -16.51
C ASP A 49 -0.99 -0.96 -16.06
N PRO A 50 -1.92 -0.36 -16.84
CA PRO A 50 -3.33 -0.31 -16.47
C PRO A 50 -4.01 -1.68 -16.28
N SER A 51 -3.41 -2.76 -16.78
CA SER A 51 -3.84 -4.14 -16.54
C SER A 51 -3.52 -4.65 -15.13
N VAL A 52 -2.59 -4.00 -14.42
CA VAL A 52 -2.25 -4.35 -13.04
C VAL A 52 -3.32 -3.79 -12.11
N THR A 53 -4.07 -4.69 -11.48
CA THR A 53 -5.12 -4.35 -10.51
C THR A 53 -4.79 -4.91 -9.13
N PHE A 54 -5.21 -4.21 -8.08
CA PHE A 54 -5.05 -4.64 -6.70
C PHE A 54 -6.21 -4.14 -5.83
N ASP A 55 -6.48 -4.86 -4.75
CA ASP A 55 -7.53 -4.52 -3.76
C ASP A 55 -6.98 -3.71 -2.57
N LEU A 56 -5.67 -3.78 -2.34
CA LEU A 56 -4.99 -3.25 -1.16
C LEU A 56 -3.59 -2.79 -1.53
N ILE A 57 -3.23 -1.58 -1.10
CA ILE A 57 -1.86 -1.09 -1.13
C ILE A 57 -1.35 -0.90 0.30
N VAL A 58 -0.09 -1.25 0.54
CA VAL A 58 0.55 -1.07 1.85
C VAL A 58 1.39 0.20 1.82
N SER A 59 1.15 1.09 2.78
CA SER A 59 1.86 2.35 2.98
C SER A 59 2.72 2.24 4.24
N PRO A 60 4.05 2.30 4.15
CA PRO A 60 4.95 2.31 5.29
C PRO A 60 4.99 3.67 6.02
N ALA A 61 3.82 4.25 6.34
CA ALA A 61 3.73 5.55 6.97
C ALA A 61 4.19 5.53 8.44
N ASN A 62 4.57 6.71 8.95
CA ASN A 62 4.86 6.89 10.37
C ASN A 62 3.60 6.76 11.26
N SER A 63 3.81 6.75 12.58
CA SER A 63 2.75 6.62 13.61
C SER A 63 1.61 7.64 13.54
N TYR A 64 1.80 8.75 12.82
CA TYR A 64 0.78 9.79 12.63
C TYR A 64 0.01 9.64 11.32
N GLY A 65 0.29 8.61 10.52
CA GLY A 65 -0.35 8.38 9.22
C GLY A 65 -0.11 9.52 8.23
N ARG A 66 1.06 10.18 8.30
CA ARG A 66 1.45 11.15 7.26
C ARG A 66 1.88 10.41 6.02
N LEU A 67 1.35 10.84 4.87
CA LEU A 67 1.59 10.22 3.58
C LEU A 67 2.44 11.13 2.69
N ASP A 68 3.55 11.61 3.24
CA ASP A 68 4.39 12.67 2.68
C ASP A 68 5.83 12.20 2.39
N GLY A 69 6.15 10.93 2.64
CA GLY A 69 7.48 10.36 2.43
C GLY A 69 7.51 9.35 1.28
N ALA A 70 8.54 9.41 0.43
CA ALA A 70 8.90 8.41 -0.59
C ALA A 70 7.71 7.66 -1.22
N PHE A 71 7.43 6.43 -0.78
CA PHE A 71 6.34 5.63 -1.34
C PHE A 71 4.95 6.14 -0.94
N ASP A 72 4.79 6.66 0.27
CA ASP A 72 3.53 7.24 0.74
C ASP A 72 3.18 8.52 -0.02
N ASP A 73 4.18 9.32 -0.41
CA ASP A 73 3.97 10.46 -1.31
C ASP A 73 3.46 10.00 -2.69
N ALA A 74 4.04 8.92 -3.23
CA ALA A 74 3.55 8.34 -4.47
C ALA A 74 2.08 7.86 -4.37
N ILE A 75 1.68 7.32 -3.21
CA ILE A 75 0.29 6.96 -2.92
C ILE A 75 -0.59 8.22 -2.86
N SER A 76 -0.18 9.26 -2.14
CA SER A 76 -0.90 10.54 -2.09
C SER A 76 -1.09 11.15 -3.49
N LEU A 77 -0.03 11.20 -4.30
CA LEU A 77 -0.08 11.71 -5.67
C LEU A 77 -0.98 10.86 -6.59
N ALA A 78 -0.99 9.53 -6.40
CA ALA A 78 -1.79 8.63 -7.23
C ALA A 78 -3.28 8.69 -6.88
N PHE A 79 -3.61 8.83 -5.60
CA PHE A 79 -4.97 8.61 -5.11
C PHE A 79 -5.67 9.84 -4.58
N SER A 80 -5.00 10.95 -4.27
CA SER A 80 -5.67 12.21 -3.90
C SER A 80 -6.29 12.92 -5.12
N PRO A 81 -7.33 13.76 -4.93
CA PRO A 81 -7.78 14.70 -5.95
C PRO A 81 -6.61 15.57 -6.41
N ARG A 82 -6.62 15.91 -7.70
CA ARG A 82 -5.53 16.72 -8.31
C ARG A 82 -5.37 18.10 -7.66
N ASP A 83 -6.44 18.63 -7.09
CA ASP A 83 -6.53 19.93 -6.43
C ASP A 83 -6.39 19.85 -4.90
N ASP A 84 -6.23 18.65 -4.33
CA ASP A 84 -6.21 18.44 -2.88
C ASP A 84 -5.32 17.25 -2.50
N TYR A 85 -4.01 17.44 -2.61
CA TYR A 85 -2.98 16.46 -2.28
C TYR A 85 -3.19 15.82 -0.89
N GLU A 86 -3.61 16.61 0.10
CA GLU A 86 -3.75 16.17 1.49
C GLU A 86 -5.06 15.41 1.76
N ALA A 87 -5.99 15.31 0.81
CA ALA A 87 -7.29 14.68 1.02
C ALA A 87 -7.17 13.24 1.54
N LEU A 88 -6.25 12.46 0.97
CA LEU A 88 -5.99 11.08 1.39
C LEU A 88 -5.41 11.05 2.81
N MET A 89 -4.40 11.87 3.08
CA MET A 89 -3.78 11.97 4.40
C MET A 89 -4.80 12.34 5.48
N ARG A 90 -5.67 13.32 5.23
CA ARG A 90 -6.72 13.73 6.18
C ARG A 90 -7.72 12.60 6.44
N ALA A 91 -8.10 11.84 5.41
CA ALA A 91 -8.98 10.68 5.59
C ALA A 91 -8.32 9.60 6.45
N VAL A 92 -7.03 9.33 6.22
CA VAL A 92 -6.24 8.39 7.01
C VAL A 92 -6.10 8.86 8.47
N GLN A 93 -5.73 10.12 8.67
CA GLN A 93 -5.59 10.72 10.00
C GLN A 93 -6.90 10.76 10.78
N LEU A 94 -8.04 10.99 10.12
CA LEU A 94 -9.35 10.89 10.74
C LEU A 94 -9.60 9.48 11.27
N LYS A 95 -9.31 8.43 10.48
CA LYS A 95 -9.45 7.03 10.91
C LYS A 95 -8.47 6.64 12.01
N LEU A 96 -7.29 7.24 12.00
CA LEU A 96 -6.32 7.09 13.07
C LEU A 96 -6.82 7.74 14.37
N TYR A 97 -7.37 8.95 14.27
CA TYR A 97 -7.90 9.70 15.40
C TYR A 97 -9.09 9.02 16.06
N GLU A 98 -10.05 8.52 15.27
CA GLU A 98 -11.21 7.78 15.75
C GLU A 98 -10.84 6.63 16.71
N LYS A 99 -9.70 5.97 16.47
CA LYS A 99 -9.31 4.76 17.22
C LYS A 99 -8.21 5.01 18.26
N TRP A 100 -7.22 5.84 17.93
CA TRP A 100 -6.01 6.02 18.73
C TRP A 100 -5.72 7.47 19.08
N ARG A 101 -6.72 8.36 18.91
CA ARG A 101 -6.57 9.80 19.19
C ARG A 101 -5.41 10.46 18.45
N GLY A 102 -5.03 9.91 17.29
CA GLY A 102 -4.10 10.50 16.34
C GLY A 102 -2.70 9.88 16.35
N PHE A 103 -2.47 8.84 17.14
CA PHE A 103 -1.15 8.19 17.25
C PHE A 103 -1.27 6.66 17.25
N ALA A 104 -0.73 5.99 16.24
CA ALA A 104 -0.59 4.53 16.22
C ALA A 104 0.78 4.12 16.83
N PRO A 105 0.81 3.48 18.02
CA PRO A 105 2.05 3.02 18.61
C PRO A 105 2.72 1.92 17.75
N PRO A 106 4.03 2.03 17.41
CA PRO A 106 4.80 0.90 16.89
C PRO A 106 4.93 -0.17 17.99
N PRO A 107 4.90 -1.50 17.73
CA PRO A 107 4.92 -2.27 16.47
C PRO A 107 3.61 -3.04 16.20
N ALA A 108 2.47 -2.61 16.77
CA ALA A 108 1.33 -3.51 16.97
C ALA A 108 0.20 -3.39 15.93
N HIS A 109 0.26 -2.48 14.94
CA HIS A 109 -0.93 -2.16 14.14
C HIS A 109 -0.61 -1.93 12.65
N ALA A 110 -0.79 -2.97 11.84
CA ALA A 110 -1.10 -2.80 10.43
C ALA A 110 -2.62 -2.57 10.31
N ARG A 111 -3.08 -1.41 9.81
CA ARG A 111 -4.55 -1.13 9.70
C ARG A 111 -5.02 -0.86 8.27
N LEU A 112 -6.01 -1.64 7.86
CA LEU A 112 -6.81 -1.41 6.67
C LEU A 112 -7.64 -0.13 6.83
N CYS A 113 -7.29 0.92 6.11
CA CYS A 113 -8.18 2.05 5.86
C CYS A 113 -8.99 1.71 4.60
N GLY A 114 -10.17 1.12 4.80
CA GLY A 114 -11.12 0.87 3.71
C GLY A 114 -11.82 2.16 3.30
N PHE A 115 -11.71 2.53 2.04
CA PHE A 115 -12.37 3.73 1.51
C PHE A 115 -13.79 3.36 1.01
N LEU A 116 -14.82 3.78 1.75
CA LEU A 116 -16.22 3.57 1.36
C LEU A 116 -16.63 4.49 0.20
N SER A 117 -17.38 3.91 -0.75
CA SER A 117 -18.26 4.41 -1.84
C SER A 117 -18.30 5.90 -2.26
N ARG A 118 -18.04 6.87 -1.38
CA ARG A 118 -18.07 8.31 -1.67
C ARG A 118 -16.85 8.82 -2.48
N TRP A 119 -15.76 8.04 -2.52
CA TRP A 119 -14.56 8.31 -3.32
C TRP A 119 -14.60 7.75 -4.75
N SER A 120 -15.66 7.04 -5.13
CA SER A 120 -15.88 6.51 -6.50
C SER A 120 -15.83 7.59 -7.61
N ARG A 121 -15.89 8.88 -7.23
CA ARG A 121 -15.82 10.05 -8.12
C ARG A 121 -14.40 10.60 -8.33
N ILE A 122 -13.41 10.18 -7.55
CA ILE A 122 -12.02 10.68 -7.61
C ILE A 122 -11.14 9.60 -8.24
N ARG A 123 -11.51 9.13 -9.44
CA ARG A 123 -10.67 8.16 -10.19
C ARG A 123 -9.52 8.91 -10.86
N GLY A 124 -8.36 8.91 -10.22
CA GLY A 124 -7.08 9.25 -10.82
C GLY A 124 -6.29 7.99 -11.17
N ALA A 125 -5.95 7.84 -12.45
CA ALA A 125 -4.89 7.01 -13.06
C ALA A 125 -4.82 5.48 -12.82
N VAL A 126 -5.26 4.91 -11.70
CA VAL A 126 -5.09 3.47 -11.41
C VAL A 126 -6.45 2.79 -11.16
N PRO A 127 -6.84 1.75 -11.93
CA PRO A 127 -8.10 1.05 -11.71
C PRO A 127 -8.00 0.07 -10.52
N GLY A 128 -8.83 0.28 -9.47
CA GLY A 128 -8.94 -0.65 -8.33
C GLY A 128 -9.82 -0.12 -7.19
N TRP A 129 -10.22 -1.00 -6.28
CA TRP A 129 -10.74 -0.61 -4.96
C TRP A 129 -9.53 -0.32 -4.08
N LEU A 130 -9.42 0.91 -3.57
CA LEU A 130 -8.31 1.26 -2.71
C LEU A 130 -8.67 0.97 -1.25
N SER A 131 -7.93 0.07 -0.63
CA SER A 131 -7.73 0.11 0.81
C SER A 131 -6.24 0.37 1.07
N VAL A 132 -5.91 1.26 2.00
CA VAL A 132 -4.51 1.56 2.37
C VAL A 132 -4.22 0.86 3.70
N LEU A 133 -3.26 -0.06 3.71
CA LEU A 133 -2.73 -0.67 4.93
C LEU A 133 -1.56 0.18 5.42
N LEU A 134 -1.75 0.92 6.52
CA LEU A 134 -0.62 1.60 7.15
C LEU A 134 0.23 0.60 7.92
N CYS A 135 1.54 0.57 7.67
CA CYS A 135 2.52 -0.20 8.43
C CYS A 135 3.51 0.77 9.10
N GLY A 136 3.48 0.86 10.43
CA GLY A 136 4.41 1.72 11.16
C GLY A 136 5.84 1.17 11.11
N SER A 137 6.76 1.92 10.51
CA SER A 137 8.20 1.65 10.61
C SER A 137 8.80 2.26 11.88
N ARG A 138 9.82 1.61 12.45
CA ARG A 138 10.61 2.12 13.59
C ARG A 138 11.46 3.31 13.20
#